data_AF-A0A7D7VQA3-F1
#
_entry.id   AF-A0A7D7VQA3-F1
#
_cell.length_a   1.000
_cell.length_b   1.000
_cell.length_c   1.000
_cell.angle_alpha   90.00
_cell.angle_beta   90.00
_cell.angle_gamma   90.00
#
_symmetry.space_group_name_H-M   'P 1'
#
loop_
_entity.id
_entity.type
_entity.pdbx_description
1 polymer ?
#
loop_
_entity_poly.entity_id
_entity_poly.type
_entity_poly.pdbx_seq_one_letter_code
_entity_poly.pdbx_strand_id
1 'polypeptide(L)'
;MKKLTSFITILLPFIISCSEKEVIFEDHFSSQTLDESSWNYDIGDGCPNLCGWGNNERQLYTKENVSVKNGNLVITATKKDTAYYSGKIHTKQKVAFQYGIVEVRAKLPLGSGLWPAIWMLGNDIDENGWPNCGEIDIMEYVGKEPHTLYTSLHTPDSFGNTINSKKTIKENLEEGFHIYKTNWTKDEISFYLDDELVYTFSPEIKNIKNWPFNKPFYIVLNLAVGGNFGGPEVDDSIFPQKFIIDYVKVYKN
;
A
#
# COMPACT_ATOMS: atom_id res chain seq x y z
N MET A 1 -11.58 44.57 63.08
CA MET A 1 -10.78 43.37 62.74
C MET A 1 -11.42 42.69 61.52
N LYS A 2 -10.95 42.96 60.29
CA LYS A 2 -11.40 42.26 59.08
C LYS A 2 -10.35 41.21 58.73
N LYS A 3 -10.72 39.93 58.79
CA LYS A 3 -9.86 38.80 58.41
C LYS A 3 -9.84 38.70 56.88
N LEU A 4 -8.65 38.78 56.28
CA LEU A 4 -8.41 38.56 54.86
C LEU A 4 -8.17 37.06 54.66
N THR A 5 -9.09 36.36 54.02
CA THR A 5 -8.93 34.94 53.65
C THR A 5 -8.23 34.86 52.30
N SER A 6 -6.96 34.42 52.30
CA SER A 6 -6.19 34.16 51.09
C SER A 6 -6.57 32.78 50.53
N PHE A 7 -7.12 32.74 49.32
CA PHE A 7 -7.30 31.50 48.56
C PHE A 7 -6.01 31.19 47.81
N ILE A 8 -5.37 30.07 48.15
CA ILE A 8 -4.25 29.50 47.39
C ILE A 8 -4.86 28.60 46.31
N THR A 9 -4.75 29.02 45.05
CA THR A 9 -5.14 28.21 43.90
C THR A 9 -3.99 27.27 43.57
N ILE A 10 -4.17 25.97 43.87
CA ILE A 10 -3.23 24.93 43.45
C ILE A 10 -3.56 24.60 41.98
N LEU A 11 -2.70 25.03 41.04
CA LEU A 11 -2.72 24.52 39.68
C LEU A 11 -2.13 23.10 39.68
N LEU A 12 -2.98 22.09 39.45
CA LEU A 12 -2.50 20.77 39.07
C LEU A 12 -2.04 20.79 37.59
N PRO A 13 -0.87 20.22 37.26
CA PRO A 13 -0.46 20.07 35.87
C PRO A 13 -1.35 19.02 35.21
N PHE A 14 -2.09 19.43 34.17
CA PHE A 14 -2.71 18.50 33.23
C PHE A 14 -1.59 17.79 32.46
N ILE A 15 -1.29 16.56 32.86
CA ILE A 15 -0.48 15.66 32.03
C ILE A 15 -1.41 15.17 30.92
N ILE A 16 -1.28 15.77 29.74
CA ILE A 16 -1.85 15.22 28.51
C ILE A 16 -1.04 13.96 28.22
N SER A 17 -1.57 12.81 28.61
CA SER A 17 -1.04 11.51 28.17
C SER A 17 -1.39 11.35 26.69
N CYS A 18 -0.49 11.77 25.81
CA CYS A 18 -0.54 11.36 24.42
C CYS A 18 -0.20 9.86 24.40
N SER A 19 -1.20 9.00 24.20
CA SER A 19 -0.98 7.56 24.06
C SER A 19 -0.16 7.33 22.79
N GLU A 20 1.11 6.94 22.92
CA GLU A 20 1.88 6.42 21.79
C GLU A 20 1.18 5.18 21.25
N LYS A 21 0.93 5.15 19.93
CA LYS A 21 0.34 3.97 19.28
C LYS A 21 1.35 2.83 19.30
N GLU A 22 0.91 1.62 19.68
CA GLU A 22 1.74 0.41 19.65
C GLU A 22 2.16 0.11 18.21
N VAL A 23 3.46 0.13 17.92
CA VAL A 23 4.03 -0.13 16.59
C VAL A 23 4.15 -1.64 16.37
N ILE A 24 3.59 -2.13 15.26
CA ILE A 24 3.72 -3.52 14.81
C ILE A 24 4.93 -3.66 13.88
N PHE A 25 5.09 -2.72 12.96
CA PHE A 25 6.16 -2.70 11.97
C PHE A 25 6.42 -1.28 11.51
N GLU A 26 7.68 -0.93 11.30
CA GLU A 26 8.07 0.28 10.60
C GLU A 26 9.33 0.04 9.80
N ASP A 27 9.37 0.56 8.57
CA ASP A 27 10.57 0.62 7.75
C ASP A 27 10.71 2.04 7.23
N HIS A 28 11.79 2.71 7.66
CA HIS A 28 12.19 4.04 7.24
C HIS A 28 13.22 4.00 6.10
N PHE A 29 13.52 2.81 5.58
CA PHE A 29 14.49 2.58 4.51
C PHE A 29 15.84 3.29 4.77
N SER A 30 16.30 3.25 6.03
CA SER A 30 17.50 3.96 6.48
C SER A 30 18.81 3.20 6.24
N SER A 31 18.72 1.91 5.91
CA SER A 31 19.86 1.07 5.52
C SER A 31 20.34 1.39 4.10
N GLN A 32 21.53 0.91 3.73
CA GLN A 32 22.04 1.10 2.35
C GLN A 32 21.38 0.16 1.32
N THR A 33 20.74 -0.91 1.80
CA THR A 33 20.07 -1.94 1.00
C THR A 33 18.73 -2.27 1.63
N LEU A 34 17.82 -2.91 0.87
CA LEU A 34 16.57 -3.41 1.41
C LEU A 34 16.86 -4.39 2.56
N ASP A 35 16.12 -4.28 3.66
CA ASP A 35 16.19 -5.24 4.75
C ASP A 35 15.47 -6.54 4.35
N GLU A 36 16.24 -7.52 3.90
CA GLU A 36 15.72 -8.84 3.56
C GLU A 36 15.25 -9.65 4.78
N SER A 37 15.41 -9.17 6.03
CA SER A 37 14.72 -9.79 7.18
C SER A 37 13.23 -9.44 7.23
N SER A 38 12.84 -8.31 6.63
CA SER A 38 11.46 -7.82 6.56
C SER A 38 10.82 -8.05 5.18
N TRP A 39 11.61 -7.98 4.12
CA TRP A 39 11.13 -8.00 2.73
C TRP A 39 11.65 -9.18 1.91
N ASN A 40 10.81 -9.68 1.02
CA ASN A 40 11.14 -10.63 -0.05
C ASN A 40 11.03 -9.94 -1.40
N TYR A 41 11.66 -10.52 -2.42
CA TYR A 41 11.51 -10.10 -3.80
C TYR A 41 10.69 -11.12 -4.59
N ASP A 42 9.72 -10.65 -5.37
CA ASP A 42 9.17 -11.42 -6.47
C ASP A 42 10.03 -11.21 -7.72
N ILE A 43 10.32 -12.30 -8.43
CA ILE A 43 11.24 -12.30 -9.58
C ILE A 43 10.56 -12.87 -10.81
N GLY A 44 10.81 -12.26 -11.97
CA GLY A 44 10.30 -12.70 -13.26
C GLY A 44 8.91 -12.15 -13.60
N ASP A 45 8.20 -12.88 -14.45
CA ASP A 45 6.89 -12.51 -15.03
C ASP A 45 5.72 -13.31 -14.44
N GLY A 46 5.96 -14.08 -13.37
CA GLY A 46 4.97 -14.94 -12.73
C GLY A 46 4.80 -16.32 -13.36
N CYS A 47 5.51 -16.64 -14.46
CA CYS A 47 5.46 -17.98 -15.06
C CYS A 47 6.13 -19.06 -14.19
N PRO A 48 5.71 -20.35 -14.31
CA PRO A 48 4.66 -20.86 -15.20
C PRO A 48 3.24 -20.73 -14.62
N ASN A 49 3.10 -20.37 -13.34
CA ASN A 49 1.83 -20.50 -12.62
C ASN A 49 0.88 -19.33 -12.85
N LEU A 50 1.42 -18.12 -13.04
CA LEU A 50 0.66 -16.88 -13.16
C LEU A 50 1.37 -15.91 -14.12
N CYS A 51 1.66 -16.40 -15.34
CA CYS A 51 2.33 -15.60 -16.38
C CYS A 51 1.69 -14.23 -16.59
N GLY A 52 2.51 -13.19 -16.78
CA GLY A 52 2.07 -11.80 -16.84
C GLY A 52 1.40 -11.33 -15.55
N TRP A 53 1.75 -11.96 -14.42
CA TRP A 53 1.14 -11.78 -13.09
C TRP A 53 -0.40 -11.84 -13.09
N GLY A 54 -0.98 -12.60 -14.02
CA GLY A 54 -2.44 -12.77 -14.17
C GLY A 54 -3.13 -11.63 -14.91
N ASN A 55 -2.40 -10.56 -15.20
CA ASN A 55 -2.92 -9.30 -15.74
C ASN A 55 -2.30 -8.92 -17.09
N ASN A 56 -1.58 -9.83 -17.76
CA ASN A 56 -0.81 -9.56 -18.98
C ASN A 56 0.20 -8.41 -18.80
N GLU A 57 0.77 -8.28 -17.60
CA GLU A 57 1.85 -7.36 -17.28
C GLU A 57 3.10 -7.66 -18.12
N ARG A 58 3.87 -6.62 -18.48
CA ARG A 58 4.98 -6.72 -19.45
C ARG A 58 6.37 -6.76 -18.81
N GLN A 59 6.48 -6.45 -17.53
CA GLN A 59 7.77 -6.39 -16.84
C GLN A 59 8.25 -7.76 -16.36
N LEU A 60 9.56 -7.92 -16.34
CA LEU A 60 10.24 -8.87 -15.46
C LEU A 60 10.57 -8.15 -14.15
N TYR A 61 10.06 -8.65 -13.02
CA TYR A 61 10.50 -8.15 -11.72
C TYR A 61 11.91 -8.66 -11.39
N THR A 62 12.77 -7.78 -10.89
CA THR A 62 14.17 -8.08 -10.58
C THR A 62 14.63 -7.39 -9.29
N LYS A 63 15.73 -7.87 -8.70
CA LYS A 63 16.34 -7.22 -7.53
C LYS A 63 17.00 -5.89 -7.90
N GLU A 64 17.59 -5.79 -9.09
CA GLU A 64 18.34 -4.63 -9.55
C GLU A 64 17.48 -3.37 -9.72
N ASN A 65 16.18 -3.57 -9.92
CA ASN A 65 15.19 -2.50 -10.06
C ASN A 65 14.63 -2.02 -8.71
N VAL A 66 15.13 -2.54 -7.59
CA VAL A 66 14.80 -2.10 -6.23
C VAL A 66 16.07 -1.64 -5.54
N SER A 67 16.05 -0.44 -4.96
CA SER A 67 17.19 0.07 -4.21
C SER A 67 16.74 0.93 -3.04
N VAL A 68 17.59 1.09 -2.03
CA VAL A 68 17.40 2.06 -0.97
C VAL A 68 18.38 3.21 -1.19
N LYS A 69 17.88 4.44 -1.28
CA LYS A 69 18.68 5.65 -1.54
C LYS A 69 18.13 6.82 -0.75
N ASN A 70 19.01 7.51 -0.01
CA ASN A 70 18.68 8.71 0.75
C ASN A 70 17.47 8.54 1.69
N GLY A 71 17.41 7.42 2.42
CA GLY A 71 16.29 7.15 3.33
C GLY A 71 14.97 6.79 2.63
N ASN A 72 15.01 6.35 1.37
CA ASN A 72 13.82 5.98 0.62
C ASN A 72 14.04 4.64 -0.09
N LEU A 73 12.99 3.82 -0.14
CA LEU A 73 12.87 2.75 -1.11
C LEU A 73 12.58 3.34 -2.50
N VAL A 74 13.28 2.86 -3.51
CA VAL A 74 13.15 3.30 -4.90
C VAL A 74 12.95 2.07 -5.78
N ILE A 75 11.72 1.88 -6.25
CA ILE A 75 11.37 0.89 -7.27
C ILE A 75 11.42 1.60 -8.63
N THR A 76 12.31 1.16 -9.52
CA THR A 76 12.53 1.79 -10.82
C THR A 76 12.00 0.90 -11.93
N ALA A 77 11.08 1.38 -12.74
CA ALA A 77 10.74 0.75 -14.00
C ALA A 77 11.72 1.20 -15.10
N THR A 78 12.25 0.25 -15.86
CA THR A 78 13.21 0.51 -16.95
C THR A 78 12.81 -0.27 -18.20
N LYS A 79 13.24 0.24 -19.35
CA LYS A 79 13.15 -0.47 -20.63
C LYS A 79 14.56 -0.69 -21.17
N LYS A 80 14.85 -1.92 -21.60
CA LYS A 80 16.07 -2.28 -22.30
C LYS A 80 15.69 -3.09 -23.53
N ASP A 81 16.01 -2.56 -24.71
CA ASP A 81 15.60 -3.11 -25.99
C ASP A 81 14.07 -3.27 -26.06
N THR A 82 13.57 -4.50 -26.10
CA THR A 82 12.14 -4.85 -26.12
C THR A 82 11.58 -5.27 -24.77
N ALA A 83 12.42 -5.40 -23.74
CA ALA A 83 12.02 -5.90 -22.42
C ALA A 83 11.84 -4.76 -21.41
N TYR A 84 10.84 -4.90 -20.54
CA TYR A 84 10.63 -4.03 -19.39
C TYR A 84 11.09 -4.73 -18.13
N TYR A 85 11.64 -3.96 -17.19
CA TYR A 85 12.06 -4.44 -15.88
C TYR A 85 11.52 -3.54 -14.80
N SER A 86 11.22 -4.10 -13.63
CA SER A 86 10.75 -3.33 -12.48
C SER A 86 11.00 -4.10 -11.18
N GLY A 87 10.48 -3.61 -10.05
CA GLY A 87 10.55 -4.28 -8.77
C GLY A 87 9.18 -4.60 -8.17
N LYS A 88 9.12 -5.73 -7.46
CA LYS A 88 8.00 -6.13 -6.60
C LYS A 88 8.58 -6.77 -5.34
N ILE A 89 8.19 -6.24 -4.19
CA ILE A 89 8.61 -6.75 -2.88
C ILE A 89 7.42 -6.97 -1.97
N HIS A 90 7.55 -7.90 -1.03
CA HIS A 90 6.48 -8.22 -0.09
C HIS A 90 6.99 -8.71 1.26
N THR A 91 6.17 -8.59 2.30
CA THR A 91 6.54 -9.01 3.66
C THR A 91 6.04 -10.41 4.04
N LYS A 92 5.41 -11.16 3.12
CA LYS A 92 4.90 -12.53 3.36
C LYS A 92 5.89 -13.40 4.16
N GLN A 93 5.37 -14.11 5.16
CA GLN A 93 6.14 -14.98 6.07
C GLN A 93 7.24 -14.28 6.90
N LYS A 94 7.38 -12.95 6.81
CA LYS A 94 8.32 -12.13 7.61
C LYS A 94 7.56 -11.20 8.54
N VAL A 95 6.71 -10.35 7.95
CA VAL A 95 5.82 -9.44 8.68
C VAL A 95 4.40 -9.61 8.13
N ALA A 96 3.54 -10.19 8.96
CA ALA A 96 2.11 -10.27 8.71
C ALA A 96 1.35 -9.93 9.99
N PHE A 97 0.24 -9.22 9.85
CA PHE A 97 -0.52 -8.71 10.98
C PHE A 97 -2.01 -8.71 10.67
N GLN A 98 -2.82 -8.72 11.72
CA GLN A 98 -4.27 -8.66 11.62
C GLN A 98 -4.74 -7.37 12.28
N TYR A 99 -5.50 -6.57 11.53
CA TYR A 99 -5.98 -5.25 11.92
C TYR A 99 -4.86 -4.23 12.16
N GLY A 100 -5.25 -2.97 12.32
CA GLY A 100 -4.36 -1.86 12.58
C GLY A 100 -4.45 -0.77 11.52
N ILE A 101 -3.55 0.20 11.64
CA ILE A 101 -3.39 1.29 10.69
C ILE A 101 -2.12 1.01 9.89
N VAL A 102 -2.26 0.90 8.57
CA VAL A 102 -1.12 0.87 7.65
C VAL A 102 -1.01 2.25 7.01
N GLU A 103 0.16 2.85 7.10
CA GLU A 103 0.47 4.16 6.56
C GLU A 103 1.73 4.07 5.70
N VAL A 104 1.62 4.48 4.44
CA VAL A 104 2.73 4.48 3.50
C VAL A 104 2.85 5.85 2.87
N ARG A 105 4.02 6.49 3.04
CA ARG A 105 4.31 7.78 2.42
C ARG A 105 5.10 7.55 1.14
N ALA A 106 4.52 7.90 0.00
CA ALA A 106 5.12 7.60 -1.29
C ALA A 106 4.89 8.72 -2.31
N LYS A 107 5.78 8.76 -3.31
CA LYS A 107 5.72 9.61 -4.49
C LYS A 107 5.56 8.74 -5.74
N LEU A 108 4.53 9.03 -6.52
CA LEU A 108 4.18 8.26 -7.71
C LEU A 108 5.14 8.54 -8.89
N PRO A 109 5.37 7.53 -9.76
CA PRO A 109 5.91 7.74 -11.09
C PRO A 109 4.88 8.37 -12.04
N LEU A 110 5.35 8.87 -13.18
CA LEU A 110 4.51 9.47 -14.21
C LEU A 110 4.55 8.67 -15.52
N GLY A 111 3.42 8.61 -16.23
CA GLY A 111 3.37 8.20 -17.62
C GLY A 111 2.45 7.01 -17.91
N SER A 112 1.85 7.05 -19.10
CA SER A 112 0.90 6.04 -19.56
C SER A 112 1.54 4.65 -19.64
N GLY A 113 0.84 3.65 -19.09
CA GLY A 113 1.31 2.27 -19.00
C GLY A 113 2.00 1.91 -17.67
N LEU A 114 2.19 2.84 -16.74
CA LEU A 114 2.69 2.52 -15.40
C LEU A 114 1.57 2.24 -14.41
N TRP A 115 1.81 1.28 -13.52
CA TRP A 115 0.88 0.88 -12.47
C TRP A 115 1.62 0.61 -11.15
N PRO A 116 1.98 1.67 -10.38
CA PRO A 116 2.42 1.52 -8.99
C PRO A 116 1.27 1.05 -8.09
N ALA A 117 1.59 0.18 -7.12
CA ALA A 117 0.62 -0.29 -6.14
C ALA A 117 1.24 -0.41 -4.72
N ILE A 118 0.43 -0.05 -3.72
CA ILE A 118 0.61 -0.34 -2.30
C ILE A 118 -0.61 -1.12 -1.86
N TRP A 119 -0.41 -2.39 -1.53
CA TRP A 119 -1.51 -3.31 -1.30
C TRP A 119 -1.14 -4.38 -0.29
N MET A 120 -2.13 -5.18 0.09
CA MET A 120 -1.98 -6.25 1.06
C MET A 120 -2.72 -7.49 0.60
N LEU A 121 -2.18 -8.66 0.93
CA LEU A 121 -2.75 -9.95 0.56
C LEU A 121 -2.84 -10.87 1.78
N GLY A 122 -3.88 -11.70 1.84
CA GLY A 122 -4.04 -12.68 2.91
C GLY A 122 -2.81 -13.59 3.01
N ASN A 123 -2.25 -13.71 4.21
CA ASN A 123 -1.03 -14.50 4.43
C ASN A 123 -1.25 -16.02 4.28
N ASP A 124 -2.50 -16.45 4.13
CA ASP A 124 -2.96 -17.81 3.84
C ASP A 124 -3.12 -18.10 2.33
N ILE A 125 -2.60 -17.26 1.43
CA ILE A 125 -2.76 -17.43 -0.02
C ILE A 125 -2.31 -18.80 -0.56
N ASP A 126 -1.32 -19.45 0.06
CA ASP A 126 -0.82 -20.75 -0.41
C ASP A 126 -1.82 -21.88 -0.11
N GLU A 127 -2.55 -21.78 0.99
CA GLU A 127 -3.62 -22.72 1.38
C GLU A 127 -4.99 -22.32 0.82
N ASN A 128 -5.20 -21.03 0.64
CA ASN A 128 -6.48 -20.42 0.33
C ASN A 128 -6.31 -19.39 -0.78
N GLY A 129 -6.09 -19.89 -2.01
CA GLY A 129 -5.74 -19.10 -3.18
C GLY A 129 -6.66 -17.91 -3.46
N TRP A 130 -6.13 -16.92 -4.17
CA TRP A 130 -6.87 -15.73 -4.58
C TRP A 130 -8.12 -16.10 -5.40
N PRO A 131 -9.29 -15.46 -5.19
CA PRO A 131 -9.52 -14.29 -4.32
C PRO A 131 -9.92 -14.66 -2.87
N ASN A 132 -9.86 -15.93 -2.47
CA ASN A 132 -10.30 -16.37 -1.13
C ASN A 132 -9.38 -15.92 0.01
N CYS A 133 -8.09 -15.70 -0.28
CA CYS A 133 -7.18 -15.06 0.67
C CYS A 133 -7.61 -13.63 1.03
N GLY A 134 -8.31 -12.94 0.12
CA GLY A 134 -8.64 -11.53 0.24
C GLY A 134 -7.47 -10.61 -0.11
N GLU A 135 -7.79 -9.42 -0.58
CA GLU A 135 -6.85 -8.38 -1.03
C GLU A 135 -7.36 -7.00 -0.60
N ILE A 136 -6.44 -6.14 -0.16
CA ILE A 136 -6.71 -4.76 0.25
C ILE A 136 -5.76 -3.84 -0.52
N ASP A 137 -6.28 -3.10 -1.49
CA ASP A 137 -5.51 -2.17 -2.32
C ASP A 137 -5.59 -0.78 -1.70
N ILE A 138 -4.56 -0.42 -0.94
CA ILE A 138 -4.47 0.86 -0.21
C ILE A 138 -4.26 2.00 -1.20
N MET A 139 -3.48 1.75 -2.25
CA MET A 139 -3.24 2.68 -3.34
C MET A 139 -2.96 1.89 -4.60
N GLU A 140 -3.79 2.09 -5.62
CA GLU A 140 -3.38 1.88 -7.00
C GLU A 140 -3.50 3.18 -7.79
N TYR A 141 -2.56 3.37 -8.71
CA TYR A 141 -2.57 4.44 -9.67
C TYR A 141 -2.22 3.86 -11.03
N VAL A 142 -2.89 4.33 -12.08
CA VAL A 142 -2.54 3.99 -13.46
C VAL A 142 -2.17 5.26 -14.20
N GLY A 143 -0.95 5.35 -14.72
CA GLY A 143 -0.45 6.59 -15.33
C GLY A 143 -1.16 7.01 -16.61
N LYS A 144 -2.05 6.17 -17.15
CA LYS A 144 -2.98 6.51 -18.25
C LYS A 144 -4.21 7.30 -17.78
N GLU A 145 -4.50 7.32 -16.48
CA GLU A 145 -5.54 8.13 -15.85
C GLU A 145 -4.91 8.98 -14.73
N PRO A 146 -4.23 10.09 -15.09
CA PRO A 146 -3.64 11.01 -14.11
C PRO A 146 -4.65 11.49 -13.06
N HIS A 147 -4.13 11.96 -11.93
CA HIS A 147 -4.88 12.53 -10.81
C HIS A 147 -5.87 11.58 -10.13
N THR A 148 -5.89 10.30 -10.51
CA THR A 148 -6.90 9.34 -10.06
C THR A 148 -6.27 8.26 -9.18
N LEU A 149 -6.66 8.27 -7.90
CA LEU A 149 -6.39 7.20 -6.95
C LEU A 149 -7.49 6.14 -7.03
N TYR A 150 -7.09 4.88 -6.94
CA TYR A 150 -7.96 3.73 -6.74
C TYR A 150 -7.70 3.12 -5.36
N THR A 151 -8.77 2.86 -4.64
CA THR A 151 -8.77 2.04 -3.41
C THR A 151 -9.78 0.92 -3.60
N SER A 152 -9.35 -0.33 -3.44
CA SER A 152 -10.12 -1.50 -3.83
C SER A 152 -10.02 -2.61 -2.79
N LEU A 153 -11.01 -3.50 -2.79
CA LEU A 153 -10.91 -4.79 -2.11
C LEU A 153 -11.35 -5.90 -3.04
N HIS A 154 -10.62 -7.02 -3.00
CA HIS A 154 -11.02 -8.24 -3.68
C HIS A 154 -11.38 -9.31 -2.65
N THR A 155 -12.55 -9.91 -2.84
CA THR A 155 -13.12 -10.97 -2.00
C THR A 155 -13.72 -12.05 -2.89
N PRO A 156 -14.08 -13.24 -2.35
CA PRO A 156 -14.80 -14.25 -3.12
C PRO A 156 -16.09 -13.76 -3.78
N ASP A 157 -16.82 -12.83 -3.15
CA ASP A 157 -18.05 -12.25 -3.71
C ASP A 157 -17.80 -11.18 -4.78
N SER A 158 -16.64 -10.51 -4.78
CA SER A 158 -16.30 -9.51 -5.79
C SER A 158 -14.80 -9.34 -5.97
N PHE A 159 -14.30 -9.67 -7.17
CA PHE A 159 -12.87 -9.65 -7.51
C PHE A 159 -12.67 -9.36 -9.01
N GLY A 160 -11.42 -9.08 -9.42
CA GLY A 160 -11.14 -8.58 -10.78
C GLY A 160 -11.76 -7.18 -10.97
N ASN A 161 -12.84 -7.07 -11.74
CA ASN A 161 -13.62 -5.83 -11.83
C ASN A 161 -14.55 -5.69 -10.60
N THR A 162 -13.93 -5.62 -9.42
CA THR A 162 -14.63 -5.59 -8.12
C THR A 162 -15.55 -4.38 -8.00
N ILE A 163 -16.72 -4.57 -7.41
CA ILE A 163 -17.62 -3.45 -7.08
C ILE A 163 -17.17 -2.74 -5.80
N ASN A 164 -16.28 -3.36 -5.02
CA ASN A 164 -15.76 -2.82 -3.77
C ASN A 164 -14.57 -1.89 -4.03
N SER A 165 -14.73 -0.94 -4.94
CA SER A 165 -13.68 -0.02 -5.37
C SER A 165 -14.19 1.42 -5.43
N LYS A 166 -13.28 2.37 -5.19
CA LYS A 166 -13.55 3.80 -5.26
C LYS A 166 -12.42 4.51 -6.03
N LYS A 167 -12.82 5.26 -7.06
CA LYS A 167 -11.97 6.28 -7.69
C LYS A 167 -12.06 7.58 -6.90
N THR A 168 -10.90 8.19 -6.62
CA THR A 168 -10.78 9.51 -5.99
C THR A 168 -9.89 10.40 -6.84
N ILE A 169 -10.39 11.57 -7.20
CA ILE A 169 -9.64 12.53 -8.03
C ILE A 169 -8.94 13.55 -7.12
N LYS A 170 -7.64 13.76 -7.34
CA LYS A 170 -6.81 14.76 -6.69
C LYS A 170 -5.82 15.33 -7.71
N GLU A 171 -6.02 16.59 -8.10
CA GLU A 171 -5.28 17.26 -9.18
C GLU A 171 -3.75 17.25 -9.02
N ASN A 172 -3.25 17.16 -7.78
CA ASN A 172 -1.83 17.18 -7.49
C ASN A 172 -1.30 15.81 -6.99
N LEU A 173 -1.99 14.71 -7.27
CA LEU A 173 -1.66 13.36 -6.77
C LEU A 173 -0.22 12.92 -7.12
N GLU A 174 0.31 13.39 -8.24
CA GLU A 174 1.67 13.07 -8.68
C GLU A 174 2.73 14.08 -8.20
N GLU A 175 2.31 15.17 -7.56
CA GLU A 175 3.18 16.24 -7.09
C GLU A 175 3.74 15.94 -5.70
N GLY A 176 4.92 15.30 -5.69
CA GLY A 176 5.64 15.07 -4.43
C GLY A 176 5.14 13.83 -3.70
N PHE A 177 5.21 13.86 -2.37
CA PHE A 177 4.85 12.71 -1.54
C PHE A 177 3.45 12.91 -0.96
N HIS A 178 2.68 11.84 -0.98
CA HIS A 178 1.39 11.71 -0.34
C HIS A 178 1.40 10.58 0.68
N ILE A 179 0.47 10.64 1.63
CA ILE A 179 0.26 9.57 2.61
C ILE A 179 -0.96 8.75 2.18
N TYR A 180 -0.73 7.48 1.89
CA TYR A 180 -1.76 6.49 1.63
C TYR A 180 -1.94 5.63 2.87
N LYS A 181 -3.16 5.58 3.39
CA LYS A 181 -3.42 4.96 4.69
C LYS A 181 -4.69 4.13 4.66
N THR A 182 -4.65 2.98 5.34
CA THR A 182 -5.85 2.22 5.68
C THR A 182 -5.95 2.04 7.19
N ASN A 183 -7.15 2.22 7.74
CA ASN A 183 -7.52 1.80 9.08
C ASN A 183 -8.40 0.56 8.95
N TRP A 184 -7.83 -0.59 9.31
CA TRP A 184 -8.45 -1.89 9.18
C TRP A 184 -8.80 -2.44 10.55
N THR A 185 -10.09 -2.64 10.79
CA THR A 185 -10.63 -3.22 12.03
C THR A 185 -11.37 -4.52 11.72
N LYS A 186 -11.90 -5.18 12.75
CA LYS A 186 -12.82 -6.32 12.58
C LYS A 186 -14.15 -5.92 11.92
N ASP A 187 -14.51 -4.63 11.98
CA ASP A 187 -15.85 -4.13 11.62
C ASP A 187 -15.85 -3.36 10.29
N GLU A 188 -14.76 -2.68 9.94
CA GLU A 188 -14.64 -1.90 8.72
C GLU A 188 -13.18 -1.76 8.25
N ILE A 189 -13.00 -1.44 6.97
CA ILE A 189 -11.74 -1.02 6.37
C ILE A 189 -11.97 0.36 5.74
N SER A 190 -11.25 1.35 6.24
CA SER A 190 -11.38 2.75 5.84
C SER A 190 -10.07 3.26 5.24
N PHE A 191 -10.12 3.87 4.07
CA PHE A 191 -8.97 4.33 3.28
C PHE A 191 -8.87 5.84 3.30
N TYR A 192 -7.64 6.34 3.33
CA TYR A 192 -7.34 7.75 3.45
C TYR A 192 -6.22 8.15 2.49
N LEU A 193 -6.33 9.37 1.95
CA LEU A 193 -5.30 10.06 1.19
C LEU A 193 -5.01 11.39 1.88
N ASP A 194 -3.78 11.61 2.34
CA ASP A 194 -3.38 12.79 3.12
C ASP A 194 -4.33 13.10 4.29
N ASP A 195 -4.66 12.07 5.07
CA ASP A 195 -5.61 12.11 6.20
C ASP A 195 -7.09 12.35 5.84
N GLU A 196 -7.43 12.57 4.58
CA GLU A 196 -8.82 12.65 4.13
C GLU A 196 -9.40 11.26 3.88
N LEU A 197 -10.55 10.94 4.47
CA LEU A 197 -11.27 9.68 4.24
C LEU A 197 -11.82 9.66 2.81
N VAL A 198 -11.42 8.66 2.02
CA VAL A 198 -11.83 8.54 0.61
C VAL A 198 -12.79 7.38 0.35
N TYR A 199 -12.71 6.31 1.15
CA TYR A 199 -13.54 5.13 1.00
C TYR A 199 -13.65 4.34 2.31
N THR A 200 -14.82 3.75 2.57
CA THR A 200 -15.04 2.82 3.67
C THR A 200 -15.78 1.59 3.15
N PHE A 201 -15.25 0.41 3.45
CA PHE A 201 -15.89 -0.87 3.22
C PHE A 201 -16.34 -1.48 4.55
N SER A 202 -17.66 -1.58 4.74
CA SER A 202 -18.28 -2.14 5.92
C SER A 202 -19.61 -2.83 5.55
N PRO A 203 -19.58 -4.08 5.06
CA PRO A 203 -20.81 -4.82 4.81
C PRO A 203 -21.54 -5.05 6.12
N GLU A 204 -22.87 -4.85 6.09
CA GLU A 204 -23.77 -4.96 7.24
C GLU A 204 -23.72 -6.37 7.85
N ILE A 205 -23.76 -7.40 7.00
CA ILE A 205 -23.62 -8.81 7.39
C ILE A 205 -22.30 -9.33 6.84
N LYS A 206 -21.36 -9.67 7.73
CA LYS A 206 -20.05 -10.23 7.39
C LYS A 206 -20.09 -11.75 7.33
N ASN A 207 -19.54 -12.31 6.26
CA ASN A 207 -19.32 -13.74 6.09
C ASN A 207 -17.99 -13.98 5.35
N ILE A 208 -17.59 -15.24 5.20
CA ILE A 208 -16.29 -15.58 4.62
C ILE A 208 -16.11 -15.11 3.16
N LYS A 209 -17.20 -14.87 2.42
CA LYS A 209 -17.15 -14.47 1.00
C LYS A 209 -17.07 -12.95 0.78
N ASN A 210 -17.62 -12.15 1.69
CA ASN A 210 -17.55 -10.69 1.61
C ASN A 210 -16.59 -10.06 2.62
N TRP A 211 -16.10 -10.83 3.59
CA TRP A 211 -15.20 -10.37 4.64
C TRP A 211 -14.11 -11.41 4.96
N PRO A 212 -13.19 -11.71 4.01
CA PRO A 212 -12.03 -12.56 4.28
C PRO A 212 -10.95 -11.87 5.15
N PHE A 213 -11.21 -10.67 5.68
CA PHE A 213 -10.24 -9.80 6.36
C PHE A 213 -10.14 -10.02 7.88
N ASN A 214 -10.43 -11.23 8.38
CA ASN A 214 -10.34 -11.59 9.80
C ASN A 214 -9.18 -12.56 10.08
N LYS A 215 -8.02 -12.26 9.49
CA LYS A 215 -6.79 -13.07 9.55
C LYS A 215 -5.58 -12.19 9.22
N PRO A 216 -4.34 -12.67 9.38
CA PRO A 216 -3.14 -11.91 9.04
C PRO A 216 -3.01 -11.63 7.53
N PHE A 217 -2.58 -10.42 7.20
CA PHE A 217 -2.23 -9.98 5.85
C PHE A 217 -0.77 -9.51 5.83
N TYR A 218 -0.12 -9.60 4.67
CA TYR A 218 1.22 -9.05 4.43
C TYR A 218 1.17 -7.92 3.40
N ILE A 219 2.17 -7.04 3.41
CA ILE A 219 2.27 -5.87 2.53
C ILE A 219 2.96 -6.26 1.23
N VAL A 220 2.52 -5.67 0.11
CA VAL A 220 3.14 -5.76 -1.20
C VAL A 220 3.34 -4.36 -1.79
N LEU A 221 4.52 -4.11 -2.34
CA LEU A 221 4.88 -2.88 -3.03
C LEU A 221 5.43 -3.24 -4.41
N ASN A 222 4.86 -2.68 -5.48
CA ASN A 222 5.38 -2.89 -6.83
C ASN A 222 5.13 -1.71 -7.76
N LEU A 223 5.79 -1.78 -8.92
CA LEU A 223 5.53 -0.91 -10.07
C LEU A 223 5.38 -1.78 -11.33
N ALA A 224 4.15 -2.11 -11.69
CA ALA A 224 3.86 -2.85 -12.92
C ALA A 224 3.98 -1.96 -14.17
N VAL A 225 4.19 -2.60 -15.32
CA VAL A 225 4.26 -1.95 -16.64
C VAL A 225 3.31 -2.65 -17.62
N GLY A 226 2.41 -1.89 -18.23
CA GLY A 226 1.37 -2.38 -19.12
C GLY A 226 0.25 -3.07 -18.36
N GLY A 227 -0.08 -4.30 -18.77
CA GLY A 227 -1.19 -5.06 -18.22
C GLY A 227 -2.56 -4.60 -18.71
N ASN A 228 -3.59 -5.38 -18.37
CA ASN A 228 -4.98 -5.12 -18.73
C ASN A 228 -5.53 -3.87 -18.02
N PHE A 229 -5.01 -3.55 -16.84
CA PHE A 229 -5.43 -2.40 -16.04
C PHE A 229 -4.56 -1.17 -16.29
N GLY A 230 -3.23 -1.26 -16.12
CA GLY A 230 -2.30 -0.15 -16.35
C GLY A 230 -2.13 0.27 -17.82
N GLY A 231 -2.37 -0.65 -18.77
CA GLY A 231 -2.16 -0.47 -20.21
C GLY A 231 -3.41 -0.80 -21.04
N PRO A 232 -3.30 -1.55 -22.16
CA PRO A 232 -2.11 -2.30 -22.60
C PRO A 232 -1.04 -1.42 -23.27
N GLU A 233 -1.39 -0.23 -23.73
CA GLU A 233 -0.43 0.72 -24.31
C GLU A 233 0.56 1.21 -23.24
N VAL A 234 1.81 1.38 -23.64
CA VAL A 234 2.90 1.89 -22.79
C VAL A 234 3.65 2.92 -23.63
N ASP A 235 3.85 4.12 -23.07
CA ASP A 235 4.71 5.13 -23.69
C ASP A 235 6.17 4.86 -23.34
N ASP A 236 6.93 4.33 -24.28
CA ASP A 236 8.35 4.00 -24.09
C ASP A 236 9.24 5.21 -23.77
N SER A 237 8.80 6.43 -24.10
CA SER A 237 9.60 7.64 -23.89
C SER A 237 9.71 8.05 -22.42
N ILE A 238 8.86 7.49 -21.55
CA ILE A 238 8.82 7.84 -20.12
C ILE A 238 9.96 7.22 -19.33
N PHE A 239 10.55 6.13 -19.81
CA PHE A 239 11.52 5.34 -19.03
C PHE A 239 12.90 6.03 -18.93
N PRO A 240 13.57 5.94 -17.77
CA PRO A 240 13.16 5.22 -16.56
C PRO A 240 12.19 6.02 -15.68
N GLN A 241 11.31 5.32 -14.95
CA GLN A 241 10.37 5.92 -13.98
C GLN A 241 10.55 5.30 -12.60
N LYS A 242 10.27 6.10 -11.56
CA LYS A 242 10.53 5.72 -10.16
C LYS A 242 9.30 5.87 -9.32
N PHE A 243 8.94 4.79 -8.64
CA PHE A 243 8.05 4.80 -7.50
C PHE A 243 8.90 4.88 -6.23
N ILE A 244 8.72 5.95 -5.45
CA ILE A 244 9.59 6.27 -4.31
C ILE A 244 8.76 6.19 -3.03
N ILE A 245 9.21 5.42 -2.05
CA ILE A 245 8.54 5.23 -0.77
C ILE A 245 9.49 5.70 0.32
N ASP A 246 9.01 6.65 1.14
CA ASP A 246 9.75 7.23 2.27
C ASP A 246 9.67 6.32 3.49
N TYR A 247 8.48 5.81 3.80
CA TYR A 247 8.31 4.83 4.86
C TYR A 247 7.10 3.94 4.67
N VAL A 248 7.12 2.82 5.38
CA VAL A 248 5.95 1.98 5.68
C VAL A 248 5.83 1.90 7.20
N LYS A 249 4.64 2.18 7.75
CA LYS A 249 4.36 2.11 9.18
C LYS A 249 3.07 1.35 9.42
N VAL A 250 3.08 0.50 10.45
CA VAL A 250 1.94 -0.30 10.88
C VAL A 250 1.75 -0.14 12.38
N TYR A 251 0.58 0.33 12.76
CA TYR A 251 0.19 0.56 14.13
C TYR A 251 -0.96 -0.35 14.52
N LYS A 252 -0.99 -0.77 15.76
CA LYS A 252 -2.19 -1.39 16.33
C LYS A 252 -3.28 -0.32 16.54
N ASN A 253 -4.53 -0.74 16.39
CA ASN A 253 -5.71 0.07 16.72
C ASN A 253 -5.96 0.16 18.22
#